data_AF-A0A7Y7TFJ6-F1
#
_entry.id   AF-A0A7Y7TFJ6-F1
#
_cell.length_a   1.000
_cell.length_b   1.000
_cell.length_c   1.000
_cell.angle_alpha   90.00
_cell.angle_beta   90.00
_cell.angle_gamma   90.00
#
_symmetry.space_group_name_H-M   'P 1'
#
loop_
_entity.id
_entity.type
_entity.pdbx_description
1 polymer ?
#
loop_
_entity_poly.entity_id
_entity_poly.type
_entity_poly.pdbx_seq_one_letter_code
_entity_poly.pdbx_strand_id
1 'polypeptide(L)'
;MADIQQEFGIHALNFTIHDVKSDIYYLNNEYTEYTNDKDMEHIVSYLFKLQLSDFTKSDKKKADKRFYSEVLTHKGLINLYHTGKGYNKDTVHIEMKGSAFDSAELNITDDDINRIVSCIVKPEIPWPYGKANVTDIHIYVDDKQQLLNFDQLQKLAVEHSVRTQCSLVAFPGAKDTDARSLVFGARPKRYSIYESGRHRYRKEDSANKGIDSDFLDYIRVELQLSGEHAAAALGRYAAGESLTSIHGAYFSDAITFLLPSCQKNKARWKTLPAWAQFLSAAGDAPYKPPRKPPTEGGHTAQLALYIRKLEELYGPRFVANQLQHHIVELDKKCIEF
;
A
#
# COMPACT_ATOMS: atom_id res chain seq x y z
N MET A 1 20.03 17.27 19.02
CA MET A 1 19.14 16.10 19.07
C MET A 1 19.19 15.47 17.69
N ALA A 2 19.36 14.16 17.56
CA ALA A 2 19.35 13.52 16.24
C ALA A 2 17.92 13.55 15.70
N ASP A 3 17.73 14.02 14.47
CA ASP A 3 16.40 14.06 13.83
C ASP A 3 15.84 12.64 13.70
N ILE A 4 14.66 12.43 14.27
CA ILE A 4 13.96 11.15 14.16
C ILE A 4 13.44 11.02 12.73
N GLN A 5 14.04 10.14 11.93
CA GLN A 5 13.62 9.86 10.55
C GLN A 5 12.64 8.68 10.55
N GLN A 6 11.36 8.97 10.70
CA GLN A 6 10.30 8.06 10.30
C GLN A 6 10.04 8.23 8.79
N GLU A 7 9.79 7.13 8.09
CA GLU A 7 9.24 7.16 6.73
C GLU A 7 7.74 6.91 6.81
N PHE A 8 6.97 7.56 5.96
CA PHE A 8 5.53 7.39 5.94
C PHE A 8 4.99 7.59 4.53
N GLY A 9 3.81 7.05 4.30
CA GLY A 9 3.13 7.28 3.04
C GLY A 9 1.76 6.63 2.95
N ILE A 10 1.23 6.65 1.74
CA ILE A 10 -0.03 6.00 1.39
C ILE A 10 0.30 4.58 0.92
N HIS A 11 -0.22 3.57 1.63
CA HIS A 11 -0.06 2.16 1.26
C HIS A 11 -1.18 1.64 0.35
N ALA A 12 -2.27 2.39 0.22
CA ALA A 12 -3.34 2.12 -0.75
C ALA A 12 -4.29 3.33 -0.78
N LEU A 13 -4.87 3.58 -1.95
CA LEU A 13 -5.93 4.57 -2.13
C LEU A 13 -6.96 4.01 -3.12
N ASN A 14 -8.20 3.89 -2.67
CA ASN A 14 -9.30 3.42 -3.50
C ASN A 14 -10.41 4.46 -3.50
N PHE A 15 -10.96 4.78 -4.67
CA PHE A 15 -12.04 5.73 -4.81
C PHE A 15 -12.90 5.40 -6.02
N THR A 16 -14.13 5.91 -6.02
CA THR A 16 -15.10 5.73 -7.10
C THR A 16 -15.48 7.08 -7.65
N ILE A 17 -15.36 7.24 -8.96
CA ILE A 17 -15.87 8.39 -9.70
C ILE A 17 -17.30 8.04 -10.12
N HIS A 18 -18.26 8.89 -9.76
CA HIS A 18 -19.67 8.76 -10.07
C HIS A 18 -20.07 9.68 -11.21
N ASP A 19 -21.18 9.34 -11.86
CA ASP A 19 -21.76 10.10 -12.95
C ASP A 19 -20.78 10.24 -14.13
N VAL A 20 -19.97 9.19 -14.36
CA VAL A 20 -19.19 9.03 -15.59
C VAL A 20 -20.16 8.62 -16.68
N LYS A 21 -21.00 9.57 -17.09
CA LYS A 21 -21.87 9.43 -18.24
C LYS A 21 -21.14 9.95 -19.46
N SER A 22 -21.38 9.31 -20.60
CA SER A 22 -21.17 9.90 -21.92
C SER A 22 -22.15 11.07 -22.10
N ASP A 23 -22.05 12.11 -21.28
CA ASP A 23 -22.85 13.31 -21.39
C ASP A 23 -21.99 14.42 -22.00
N ILE A 24 -22.60 15.11 -22.95
CA ILE A 24 -21.98 16.06 -23.87
C ILE A 24 -21.44 17.27 -23.11
N TYR A 25 -20.12 17.42 -23.03
CA TYR A 25 -19.49 18.62 -22.49
C TYR A 25 -19.12 19.59 -23.61
N TYR A 26 -19.58 20.84 -23.48
CA TYR A 26 -19.10 21.94 -24.29
C TYR A 26 -17.83 22.50 -23.67
N LEU A 27 -16.68 22.06 -24.16
CA LEU A 27 -15.43 22.80 -23.99
C LEU A 27 -15.27 23.70 -25.23
N ASN A 28 -15.24 25.01 -25.04
CA ASN A 28 -14.95 26.01 -26.09
C ASN A 28 -15.91 26.03 -27.31
N ASN A 29 -17.21 25.73 -27.12
CA ASN A 29 -18.21 25.65 -28.21
C ASN A 29 -17.92 24.57 -29.29
N GLU A 30 -17.00 23.64 -29.04
CA GLU A 30 -16.73 22.54 -29.96
C GLU A 30 -17.38 21.24 -29.48
N TYR A 31 -18.13 20.61 -30.39
CA TYR A 31 -18.83 19.35 -30.18
C TYR A 31 -17.84 18.19 -30.09
N THR A 32 -17.83 17.46 -28.97
CA THR A 32 -17.10 16.19 -28.88
C THR A 32 -17.96 15.14 -28.16
N GLU A 33 -18.29 14.06 -28.87
CA GLU A 33 -18.95 12.89 -28.31
C GLU A 33 -17.88 12.01 -27.62
N TYR A 34 -18.04 11.78 -26.32
CA TYR A 34 -17.12 10.98 -25.51
C TYR A 34 -17.65 9.54 -25.41
N THR A 35 -16.85 8.59 -25.90
CA THR A 35 -17.03 7.17 -25.61
C THR A 35 -16.45 6.87 -24.25
N ASN A 36 -16.93 5.82 -23.59
CA ASN A 36 -16.42 5.34 -22.29
C ASN A 36 -14.88 5.22 -22.29
N ASP A 37 -14.29 4.83 -23.42
CA ASP A 37 -12.83 4.72 -23.58
C ASP A 37 -12.11 6.08 -23.59
N LYS A 38 -12.70 7.14 -24.19
CA LYS A 38 -12.11 8.49 -24.17
C LYS A 38 -12.14 9.12 -22.78
N ASP A 39 -13.23 8.92 -22.04
CA ASP A 39 -13.33 9.38 -20.64
C ASP A 39 -12.29 8.67 -19.77
N MET A 40 -12.14 7.36 -19.95
CA MET A 40 -11.12 6.56 -19.29
C MET A 40 -9.69 7.02 -19.64
N GLU A 41 -9.41 7.28 -20.92
CA GLU A 41 -8.13 7.83 -21.39
C GLU A 41 -7.81 9.14 -20.68
N HIS A 42 -8.77 10.06 -20.60
CA HIS A 42 -8.57 11.34 -19.94
C HIS A 42 -8.40 11.20 -18.41
N ILE A 43 -9.20 10.36 -17.75
CA ILE A 43 -9.07 10.09 -16.30
C ILE A 43 -7.66 9.58 -15.98
N VAL A 44 -7.17 8.62 -16.77
CA VAL A 44 -5.86 7.99 -16.58
C VAL A 44 -4.73 8.97 -16.86
N SER A 45 -4.80 9.70 -17.97
CA SER A 45 -3.82 10.73 -18.33
C SER A 45 -3.76 11.84 -17.29
N TYR A 46 -4.91 12.33 -16.83
CA TYR A 46 -4.95 13.40 -15.84
C TYR A 46 -4.45 12.96 -14.47
N LEU A 47 -4.90 11.82 -13.94
CA LEU A 47 -4.54 11.37 -12.59
C LEU A 47 -3.12 10.82 -12.52
N PHE A 48 -2.73 10.01 -13.51
CA PHE A 48 -1.54 9.17 -13.44
C PHE A 48 -0.47 9.52 -14.47
N LYS A 49 -0.74 10.44 -15.42
CA LYS A 49 0.16 10.76 -16.54
C LYS A 49 0.49 9.53 -17.40
N LEU A 50 -0.46 8.60 -17.48
CA LEU A 50 -0.38 7.37 -18.28
C LEU A 50 -1.34 7.45 -19.48
N GLN A 51 -1.16 6.56 -20.46
CA GLN A 51 -2.14 6.34 -21.52
C GLN A 51 -3.00 5.12 -21.18
N LEU A 52 -4.25 5.05 -21.66
CA LEU A 52 -5.09 3.87 -21.47
C LEU A 52 -4.48 2.62 -22.12
N SER A 53 -3.71 2.81 -23.20
CA SER A 53 -2.94 1.75 -23.87
C SER A 53 -1.86 1.10 -22.99
N ASP A 54 -1.44 1.76 -21.90
CA ASP A 54 -0.53 1.19 -20.90
C ASP A 54 -1.24 0.20 -19.97
N PHE A 55 -2.56 0.06 -20.09
CA PHE A 55 -3.37 -0.85 -19.30
C PHE A 55 -3.73 -2.10 -20.08
N THR A 56 -3.76 -3.22 -19.37
CA THR A 56 -4.16 -4.52 -19.91
C THR A 56 -5.39 -5.05 -19.20
N LYS A 57 -6.22 -5.81 -19.91
CA LYS A 57 -7.40 -6.43 -19.31
C LYS A 57 -6.98 -7.47 -18.27
N SER A 58 -7.55 -7.39 -17.07
CA SER A 58 -7.30 -8.37 -16.01
C SER A 58 -8.42 -9.44 -15.94
N ASP A 59 -8.29 -10.39 -15.01
CA ASP A 59 -9.26 -11.48 -14.82
C ASP A 59 -10.66 -10.94 -14.52
N LYS A 60 -11.65 -11.38 -15.30
CA LYS A 60 -13.08 -11.05 -15.12
C LYS A 60 -13.58 -11.32 -13.70
N LYS A 61 -13.10 -12.37 -13.04
CA LYS A 61 -13.46 -12.67 -11.64
C LYS A 61 -13.11 -11.53 -10.68
N LYS A 62 -12.07 -10.75 -10.99
CA LYS A 62 -11.68 -9.58 -10.21
C LYS A 62 -12.70 -8.45 -10.37
N ALA A 63 -13.16 -8.19 -11.60
CA ALA A 63 -14.22 -7.21 -11.87
C ALA A 63 -15.55 -7.60 -11.21
N ASP A 64 -15.94 -8.87 -11.31
CA ASP A 64 -17.20 -9.36 -10.75
C ASP A 64 -17.29 -9.18 -9.23
N LYS A 65 -16.18 -9.36 -8.50
CA LYS A 65 -16.09 -9.12 -7.05
C LYS A 65 -16.36 -7.66 -6.65
N ARG A 66 -16.24 -6.73 -7.59
CA ARG A 66 -16.50 -5.30 -7.40
C ARG A 66 -17.80 -4.84 -8.07
N PHE A 67 -18.58 -5.78 -8.64
CA PHE A 67 -19.79 -5.47 -9.42
C PHE A 67 -19.51 -4.64 -10.69
N TYR A 68 -18.42 -4.96 -11.38
CA TYR A 68 -18.09 -4.43 -12.71
C TYR A 68 -18.01 -5.55 -13.73
N SER A 69 -18.19 -5.26 -15.02
CA SER A 69 -17.94 -6.26 -16.07
C SER A 69 -16.48 -6.37 -16.45
N GLU A 70 -15.70 -5.29 -16.30
CA GLU A 70 -14.32 -5.22 -16.77
C GLU A 70 -13.39 -4.56 -15.75
N VAL A 71 -12.11 -4.95 -15.82
CA VAL A 71 -11.04 -4.31 -15.08
C VAL A 71 -9.81 -4.19 -15.98
N LEU A 72 -9.30 -2.98 -16.09
CA LEU A 72 -8.02 -2.68 -16.72
C LEU A 72 -6.97 -2.53 -15.64
N THR A 73 -5.77 -3.04 -15.86
CA THR A 73 -4.68 -2.94 -14.90
C THR A 73 -3.39 -2.48 -15.55
N HIS A 74 -2.74 -1.52 -14.91
CA HIS A 74 -1.38 -1.13 -15.23
C HIS A 74 -0.45 -1.86 -14.28
N LYS A 75 0.17 -2.93 -14.78
CA LYS A 75 1.18 -3.77 -14.09
C LYS A 75 0.75 -4.29 -12.72
N GLY A 76 -0.56 -4.42 -12.47
CA GLY A 76 -1.10 -4.81 -11.17
C GLY A 76 -1.00 -3.74 -10.08
N LEU A 77 -0.50 -2.55 -10.39
CA LEU A 77 -0.29 -1.41 -9.49
C LEU A 77 -1.55 -0.57 -9.35
N ILE A 78 -2.14 -0.19 -10.49
CA ILE A 78 -3.38 0.57 -10.60
C ILE A 78 -4.42 -0.35 -11.28
N ASN A 79 -5.64 -0.38 -10.73
CA ASN A 79 -6.76 -1.12 -11.30
C ASN A 79 -7.92 -0.17 -11.54
N LEU A 80 -8.46 -0.22 -12.75
CA LEU A 80 -9.58 0.58 -13.21
C LEU A 80 -10.75 -0.37 -13.48
N TYR A 81 -11.75 -0.32 -12.64
CA TYR A 81 -12.97 -1.10 -12.80
C TYR A 81 -14.01 -0.22 -13.49
N HIS A 82 -14.46 -0.65 -14.66
CA HIS A 82 -15.37 0.14 -15.50
C HIS A 82 -16.51 -0.74 -16.01
N THR A 83 -17.55 -0.06 -16.53
CA THR A 83 -18.79 -0.69 -16.96
C THR A 83 -19.46 -1.42 -15.77
N GLY A 84 -19.91 -0.63 -14.79
CA GLY A 84 -20.47 -1.18 -13.56
C GLY A 84 -21.82 -1.88 -13.78
N LYS A 85 -22.16 -2.76 -12.84
CA LYS A 85 -23.40 -3.53 -12.82
C LYS A 85 -24.30 -2.99 -11.72
N GLY A 86 -25.60 -2.90 -11.98
CA GLY A 86 -26.58 -2.45 -10.99
C GLY A 86 -26.28 -1.03 -10.51
N TYR A 87 -26.01 -0.87 -9.21
CA TYR A 87 -25.75 0.44 -8.58
C TYR A 87 -24.47 1.13 -9.06
N ASN A 88 -23.57 0.42 -9.75
CA ASN A 88 -22.31 0.96 -10.28
C ASN A 88 -22.37 1.38 -11.76
N LYS A 89 -23.56 1.36 -12.40
CA LYS A 89 -23.69 1.47 -13.87
C LYS A 89 -22.94 2.66 -14.50
N ASP A 90 -22.93 3.80 -13.82
CA ASP A 90 -22.32 5.05 -14.29
C ASP A 90 -21.10 5.44 -13.43
N THR A 91 -20.30 4.45 -13.03
CA THR A 91 -19.14 4.68 -12.17
C THR A 91 -17.87 4.03 -12.71
N VAL A 92 -16.75 4.63 -12.32
CA VAL A 92 -15.40 4.07 -12.50
C VAL A 92 -14.79 3.94 -11.11
N HIS A 93 -14.44 2.72 -10.72
CA HIS A 93 -13.74 2.49 -9.46
C HIS A 93 -12.26 2.30 -9.70
N ILE A 94 -11.44 2.96 -8.89
CA ILE A 94 -9.99 3.00 -9.01
C ILE A 94 -9.40 2.42 -7.73
N GLU A 95 -8.52 1.44 -7.87
CA GLU A 95 -7.72 0.90 -6.77
C GLU A 95 -6.22 1.12 -7.05
N MET A 96 -5.55 1.91 -6.21
CA MET A 96 -4.11 2.08 -6.21
C MET A 96 -3.49 1.29 -5.05
N LYS A 97 -2.56 0.39 -5.36
CA LYS A 97 -1.81 -0.37 -4.34
C LYS A 97 -0.62 0.41 -3.81
N GLY A 98 -0.09 0.02 -2.66
CA GLY A 98 1.11 0.62 -2.06
C GLY A 98 2.30 0.61 -3.01
N SER A 99 2.51 -0.50 -3.72
CA SER A 99 3.55 -0.62 -4.73
C SER A 99 3.42 0.37 -5.90
N ALA A 100 2.26 1.01 -6.09
CA ALA A 100 2.10 2.07 -7.08
C ALA A 100 2.81 3.37 -6.63
N PHE A 101 2.68 3.72 -5.34
CA PHE A 101 3.34 4.88 -4.73
C PHE A 101 4.86 4.69 -4.62
N ASP A 102 5.31 3.43 -4.61
CA ASP A 102 6.72 3.06 -4.49
C ASP A 102 7.38 2.83 -5.87
N SER A 103 6.59 2.87 -6.95
CA SER A 103 7.05 2.52 -8.31
C SER A 103 7.88 3.65 -8.92
N ALA A 104 9.14 3.35 -9.22
CA ALA A 104 10.02 4.27 -9.95
C ALA A 104 9.50 4.60 -11.36
N GLU A 105 8.72 3.70 -11.96
CA GLU A 105 8.13 3.90 -13.29
C GLU A 105 6.97 4.91 -13.25
N LEU A 106 6.13 4.85 -12.21
CA LEU A 106 5.02 5.79 -12.06
C LEU A 106 5.50 7.16 -11.58
N ASN A 107 6.65 7.19 -10.88
CA ASN A 107 7.30 8.41 -10.39
C ASN A 107 6.31 9.38 -9.73
N ILE A 108 5.40 8.85 -8.91
CA ILE A 108 4.33 9.61 -8.26
C ILE A 108 4.97 10.62 -7.30
N THR A 109 4.75 11.91 -7.56
CA THR A 109 5.23 13.00 -6.70
C THR A 109 4.17 13.44 -5.69
N ASP A 110 4.57 14.29 -4.73
CA ASP A 110 3.63 14.96 -3.82
C ASP A 110 2.58 15.77 -4.57
N ASP A 111 2.96 16.42 -5.67
CA ASP A 111 2.02 17.16 -6.51
C ASP A 111 0.99 16.23 -7.17
N ASP A 112 1.40 15.03 -7.58
CA ASP A 112 0.50 14.02 -8.13
C ASP A 112 -0.49 13.52 -7.06
N ILE A 113 -0.02 13.26 -5.85
CA ILE A 113 -0.87 12.88 -4.71
C ILE A 113 -1.85 14.02 -4.40
N ASN A 114 -1.35 15.26 -4.25
CA ASN A 114 -2.18 16.43 -3.98
C ASN A 114 -3.23 16.65 -5.05
N ARG A 115 -2.89 16.44 -6.33
CA ARG A 115 -3.84 16.48 -7.44
C ARG A 115 -4.92 15.41 -7.28
N ILE A 116 -4.55 14.14 -7.11
CA ILE A 116 -5.50 13.03 -6.93
C ILE A 116 -6.44 13.31 -5.74
N VAL A 117 -5.88 13.73 -4.61
CA VAL A 117 -6.65 14.07 -3.41
C VAL A 117 -7.59 15.24 -3.66
N SER A 118 -7.13 16.27 -4.36
CA SER A 118 -7.96 17.43 -4.68
C SER A 118 -9.14 17.05 -5.57
N CYS A 119 -8.96 16.14 -6.54
CA CYS A 119 -10.06 15.61 -7.36
C CYS A 119 -11.07 14.81 -6.54
N ILE A 120 -10.66 14.19 -5.44
CA ILE A 120 -11.54 13.41 -4.57
C ILE A 120 -12.29 14.31 -3.57
N VAL A 121 -11.62 15.31 -3.00
CA VAL A 121 -12.13 16.07 -1.86
C VAL A 121 -12.78 17.40 -2.28
N LYS A 122 -12.29 18.05 -3.35
CA LYS A 122 -12.70 19.41 -3.76
C LYS A 122 -13.46 19.37 -5.10
N PRO A 123 -14.79 19.20 -5.08
CA PRO A 123 -15.60 19.15 -6.30
C PRO A 123 -15.62 20.49 -7.08
N GLU A 124 -15.22 21.60 -6.45
CA GLU A 124 -15.12 22.92 -7.08
C GLU A 124 -13.90 23.14 -8.00
N ILE A 125 -12.89 22.25 -7.99
CA ILE A 125 -11.85 22.27 -9.04
C ILE A 125 -12.47 21.65 -10.28
N PRO A 126 -12.43 22.31 -11.46
CA PRO A 126 -13.08 21.80 -12.67
C PRO A 126 -12.51 20.44 -13.06
N TRP A 127 -13.16 19.41 -12.54
CA TRP A 127 -13.00 18.01 -12.86
C TRP A 127 -14.15 17.66 -13.80
N PRO A 128 -13.87 17.42 -15.09
CA PRO A 128 -14.95 17.25 -16.06
C PRO A 128 -15.68 15.90 -15.95
N TYR A 129 -15.30 15.01 -15.04
CA TYR A 129 -15.76 13.61 -15.04
C TYR A 129 -16.60 13.21 -13.81
N GLY A 130 -17.21 14.16 -13.10
CA GLY A 130 -18.20 13.89 -12.04
C GLY A 130 -17.69 13.91 -10.59
N LYS A 131 -18.48 13.36 -9.65
CA LYS A 131 -18.17 13.40 -8.21
C LYS A 131 -17.40 12.15 -7.78
N ALA A 132 -16.22 12.31 -7.18
CA ALA A 132 -15.47 11.21 -6.61
C ALA A 132 -15.77 11.00 -5.12
N ASN A 133 -15.80 9.72 -4.70
CA ASN A 133 -15.92 9.31 -3.31
C ASN A 133 -14.78 8.36 -2.95
N VAL A 134 -14.00 8.68 -1.92
CA VAL A 134 -13.01 7.73 -1.38
C VAL A 134 -13.70 6.55 -0.72
N THR A 135 -13.18 5.36 -0.95
CA THR A 135 -13.70 4.10 -0.42
C THR A 135 -12.77 3.48 0.61
N ASP A 136 -11.46 3.52 0.37
CA ASP A 136 -10.42 3.07 1.29
C ASP A 136 -9.18 3.97 1.19
N ILE A 137 -8.52 4.23 2.31
CA ILE A 137 -7.16 4.77 2.37
C ILE A 137 -6.36 4.00 3.41
N HIS A 138 -5.13 3.62 3.05
CA HIS A 138 -4.19 3.02 3.97
C HIS A 138 -3.00 3.97 4.14
N ILE A 139 -2.67 4.32 5.38
CA ILE A 139 -1.55 5.20 5.73
C ILE A 139 -0.59 4.38 6.57
N TYR A 140 0.71 4.48 6.32
CA TYR A 140 1.71 3.77 7.11
C TYR A 140 2.79 4.69 7.65
N VAL A 141 3.39 4.29 8.77
CA VAL A 141 4.62 4.84 9.33
C VAL A 141 5.60 3.69 9.58
N ASP A 142 6.79 3.80 9.01
CA ASP A 142 7.89 2.85 9.14
C ASP A 142 8.86 3.31 10.22
N ASP A 143 9.07 2.45 11.21
CA ASP A 143 10.02 2.65 12.29
C ASP A 143 11.44 2.25 11.86
N LYS A 144 12.05 3.06 11.00
CA LYS A 144 13.43 2.85 10.53
C LYS A 144 14.47 2.98 11.63
N GLN A 145 14.14 3.65 12.72
CA GLN A 145 15.03 3.83 13.86
C GLN A 145 14.92 2.71 14.89
N GLN A 146 14.05 1.72 14.65
CA GLN A 146 13.85 0.58 15.54
C GLN A 146 13.54 1.03 16.98
N LEU A 147 12.74 2.08 17.12
CA LEU A 147 12.22 2.53 18.42
C LEU A 147 11.34 1.45 19.04
N LEU A 148 10.58 0.75 18.20
CA LEU A 148 9.68 -0.33 18.55
C LEU A 148 10.43 -1.67 18.48
N ASN A 149 10.09 -2.55 19.41
CA ASN A 149 10.55 -3.94 19.41
C ASN A 149 9.33 -4.86 19.30
N PHE A 150 9.23 -5.62 18.20
CA PHE A 150 8.03 -6.41 17.93
C PHE A 150 7.79 -7.50 18.98
N ASP A 151 8.85 -8.16 19.48
CA ASP A 151 8.73 -9.18 20.53
C ASP A 151 8.12 -8.59 21.81
N GLN A 152 8.56 -7.38 22.18
CA GLN A 152 8.01 -6.66 23.31
C GLN A 152 6.54 -6.31 23.07
N LEU A 153 6.19 -5.75 21.92
CA LEU A 153 4.81 -5.39 21.60
C LEU A 153 3.90 -6.64 21.59
N GLN A 154 4.36 -7.73 20.99
CA GLN A 154 3.63 -9.00 20.94
C GLN A 154 3.45 -9.61 22.34
N LYS A 155 4.49 -9.61 23.16
CA LYS A 155 4.41 -10.06 24.56
C LYS A 155 3.37 -9.25 25.33
N LEU A 156 3.43 -7.92 25.25
CA LEU A 156 2.48 -7.04 25.91
C LEU A 156 1.04 -7.26 25.39
N ALA A 157 0.87 -7.51 24.09
CA ALA A 157 -0.41 -7.86 23.49
C ALA A 157 -1.00 -9.16 24.06
N VAL A 158 -0.20 -10.23 24.13
CA VAL A 158 -0.61 -11.55 24.65
C VAL A 158 -0.88 -11.51 26.16
N GLU A 159 -0.08 -10.77 26.93
CA GLU A 159 -0.27 -10.56 28.37
C GLU A 159 -1.39 -9.55 28.70
N HIS A 160 -2.16 -9.12 27.69
CA HIS A 160 -3.22 -8.11 27.80
C HIS A 160 -2.74 -6.78 28.41
N SER A 161 -1.46 -6.45 28.29
CA SER A 161 -0.85 -5.19 28.72
C SER A 161 -0.97 -4.12 27.63
N VAL A 162 -2.16 -4.05 27.03
CA VAL A 162 -2.56 -3.07 26.02
C VAL A 162 -3.92 -2.51 26.39
N ARG A 163 -4.05 -1.19 26.41
CA ARG A 163 -5.34 -0.52 26.47
C ARG A 163 -5.78 -0.24 25.05
N THR A 164 -6.88 -0.86 24.64
CA THR A 164 -7.49 -0.66 23.33
C THR A 164 -9.00 -0.82 23.43
N GLN A 165 -9.72 -0.12 22.56
CA GLN A 165 -11.17 -0.29 22.37
C GLN A 165 -11.49 -1.29 21.25
N CYS A 166 -10.46 -1.81 20.58
CA CYS A 166 -10.59 -2.68 19.43
C CYS A 166 -10.38 -4.15 19.82
N SER A 167 -10.94 -5.07 19.03
CA SER A 167 -10.49 -6.46 19.06
C SER A 167 -9.01 -6.53 18.70
N LEU A 168 -8.29 -7.52 19.24
CA LEU A 168 -6.87 -7.75 18.94
C LEU A 168 -6.70 -9.19 18.47
N VAL A 169 -6.05 -9.34 17.32
CA VAL A 169 -5.58 -10.64 16.81
C VAL A 169 -4.08 -10.56 16.60
N ALA A 170 -3.34 -11.46 17.26
CA ALA A 170 -1.92 -11.62 17.05
C ALA A 170 -1.65 -12.79 16.09
N PHE A 171 -0.92 -12.52 15.02
CA PHE A 171 -0.44 -13.51 14.05
C PHE A 171 1.06 -13.70 14.27
N PRO A 172 1.48 -14.76 14.98
CA PRO A 172 2.88 -14.96 15.35
C PRO A 172 3.79 -15.41 14.20
N GLY A 173 3.28 -15.53 12.97
CA GLY A 173 3.96 -16.21 11.86
C GLY A 173 3.87 -17.73 12.03
N ALA A 174 3.52 -18.48 10.98
CA ALA A 174 3.45 -19.94 11.08
C ALA A 174 4.84 -20.59 10.94
N LYS A 175 5.78 -19.87 10.31
CA LYS A 175 7.17 -20.26 10.12
C LYS A 175 8.08 -19.08 10.49
N ASP A 176 9.35 -19.37 10.76
CA ASP A 176 10.36 -18.35 11.07
C ASP A 176 10.52 -17.29 9.95
N THR A 177 10.09 -17.63 8.74
CA THR A 177 10.12 -16.78 7.54
C THR A 177 8.87 -15.94 7.34
N ASP A 178 7.82 -16.15 8.13
CA ASP A 178 6.55 -15.46 7.96
C ASP A 178 6.55 -14.15 8.74
N ALA A 179 6.07 -13.07 8.10
CA ALA A 179 5.90 -11.79 8.78
C ALA A 179 4.89 -11.92 9.92
N ARG A 180 5.28 -11.44 11.10
CA ARG A 180 4.41 -11.41 12.28
C ARG A 180 3.61 -10.13 12.27
N SER A 181 2.38 -10.19 12.77
CA SER A 181 1.52 -9.02 12.85
C SER A 181 0.65 -9.00 14.10
N LEU A 182 0.36 -7.79 14.56
CA LEU A 182 -0.69 -7.47 15.52
C LEU A 182 -1.74 -6.66 14.77
N VAL A 183 -2.97 -7.16 14.73
CA VAL A 183 -4.08 -6.49 14.06
C VAL A 183 -5.11 -6.11 15.11
N PHE A 184 -5.41 -4.82 15.18
CA PHE A 184 -6.45 -4.27 16.03
C PHE A 184 -7.64 -3.82 15.19
N GLY A 185 -8.84 -4.28 15.57
CA GLY A 185 -10.10 -3.91 14.94
C GLY A 185 -10.33 -4.59 13.59
N ALA A 186 -11.31 -4.06 12.87
CA ALA A 186 -11.73 -4.49 11.54
C ALA A 186 -12.20 -3.27 10.75
N ARG A 187 -12.48 -3.43 9.45
CA ARG A 187 -13.10 -2.33 8.67
C ARG A 187 -14.36 -1.84 9.40
N PRO A 188 -14.58 -0.52 9.49
CA PRO A 188 -13.95 0.54 8.70
C PRO A 188 -12.68 1.16 9.31
N LYS A 189 -12.21 0.71 10.48
CA LYS A 189 -10.97 1.18 11.13
C LYS A 189 -10.14 0.00 11.61
N ARG A 190 -9.06 -0.30 10.88
CA ARG A 190 -8.10 -1.34 11.26
C ARG A 190 -6.73 -0.73 11.47
N TYR A 191 -6.06 -1.18 12.51
CA TYR A 191 -4.71 -0.77 12.87
C TYR A 191 -3.84 -2.02 12.83
N SER A 192 -2.74 -1.99 12.10
CA SER A 192 -1.84 -3.13 11.96
C SER A 192 -0.44 -2.71 12.36
N ILE A 193 0.24 -3.55 13.13
CA ILE A 193 1.66 -3.43 13.42
C ILE A 193 2.29 -4.72 12.94
N TYR A 194 3.26 -4.65 12.03
CA TYR A 194 3.90 -5.84 11.50
C TYR A 194 5.36 -5.62 11.18
N GLU A 195 6.12 -6.71 11.22
CA GLU A 195 7.49 -6.71 10.74
C GLU A 195 7.47 -6.67 9.21
N SER A 196 7.99 -5.58 8.66
CA SER A 196 8.25 -5.42 7.23
C SER A 196 9.73 -5.69 6.99
N GLY A 197 10.06 -6.37 5.91
CA GLY A 197 11.45 -6.69 5.57
C GLY A 197 12.00 -7.98 6.21
N ARG A 198 11.28 -8.59 7.17
CA ARG A 198 11.69 -9.88 7.77
C ARG A 198 12.01 -10.90 6.68
N HIS A 199 13.29 -11.26 6.64
CA HIS A 199 13.93 -11.96 5.55
C HIS A 199 13.19 -13.23 5.10
N ARG A 200 13.13 -13.39 3.77
CA ARG A 200 12.92 -14.66 3.08
C ARG A 200 14.02 -15.70 3.36
N TYR A 201 15.01 -15.46 4.22
CA TYR A 201 16.16 -16.36 4.40
C TYR A 201 16.53 -16.55 5.87
N ARG A 202 16.78 -17.82 6.22
CA ARG A 202 17.43 -18.21 7.48
C ARG A 202 18.82 -17.58 7.52
N LYS A 203 19.30 -17.16 8.70
CA LYS A 203 20.67 -16.65 8.93
C LYS A 203 21.77 -17.51 8.28
N GLU A 204 21.54 -18.81 8.18
CA GLU A 204 22.46 -19.79 7.56
C GLU A 204 22.53 -19.68 6.03
N ASP A 205 21.46 -19.21 5.38
CA ASP A 205 21.40 -19.00 3.93
C ASP A 205 22.04 -17.67 3.51
N SER A 206 21.98 -16.63 4.36
CA SER A 206 22.56 -15.30 4.09
C SER A 206 24.09 -15.35 4.07
N ALA A 207 24.69 -16.07 5.03
CA ALA A 207 26.14 -16.20 5.17
C ALA A 207 26.78 -17.04 4.05
N ASN A 208 26.08 -18.05 3.52
CA ASN A 208 26.60 -18.93 2.47
C ASN A 208 26.34 -18.44 1.04
N LYS A 209 25.52 -17.40 0.84
CA LYS A 209 25.10 -16.96 -0.51
C LYS A 209 25.54 -15.54 -0.88
N GLY A 210 26.32 -14.87 -0.02
CA GLY A 210 26.75 -13.49 -0.25
C GLY A 210 25.58 -12.52 -0.44
N ILE A 211 24.41 -12.86 0.10
CA ILE A 211 23.22 -12.01 0.04
C ILE A 211 23.42 -10.96 1.11
N ASP A 212 23.54 -9.72 0.67
CA ASP A 212 23.61 -8.55 1.53
C ASP A 212 22.40 -8.58 2.48
N SER A 213 22.67 -8.71 3.78
CA SER A 213 21.66 -8.82 4.84
C SER A 213 20.91 -7.50 5.07
N ASP A 214 21.16 -6.49 4.24
CA ASP A 214 20.60 -5.13 4.32
C ASP A 214 19.16 -5.01 3.81
N PHE A 215 18.38 -6.10 3.81
CA PHE A 215 16.93 -5.97 3.76
C PHE A 215 16.48 -5.37 5.08
N LEU A 216 16.12 -4.08 5.03
CA LEU A 216 15.70 -3.28 6.17
C LEU A 216 14.60 -4.00 6.97
N ASP A 217 14.99 -4.59 8.10
CA ASP A 217 14.07 -5.04 9.16
C ASP A 217 13.55 -3.80 9.87
N TYR A 218 12.32 -3.41 9.56
CA TYR A 218 11.63 -2.34 10.27
C TYR A 218 10.20 -2.74 10.62
N ILE A 219 9.68 -2.11 11.67
CA ILE A 219 8.28 -2.29 12.03
C ILE A 219 7.46 -1.27 11.25
N ARG A 220 6.47 -1.77 10.51
CA ARG A 220 5.47 -0.92 9.87
C ARG A 220 4.25 -0.85 10.76
N VAL A 221 3.79 0.37 10.99
CA VAL A 221 2.52 0.68 11.66
C VAL A 221 1.59 1.22 10.60
N GLU A 222 0.51 0.51 10.30
CA GLU A 222 -0.42 0.80 9.20
C GLU A 222 -1.84 1.04 9.73
N LEU A 223 -2.42 2.16 9.31
CA LEU A 223 -3.81 2.55 9.51
C LEU A 223 -4.61 2.29 8.24
N GLN A 224 -5.66 1.48 8.31
CA GLN A 224 -6.60 1.23 7.21
C GLN A 224 -7.97 1.81 7.55
N LEU A 225 -8.41 2.78 6.74
CA LEU A 225 -9.69 3.46 6.90
C LEU A 225 -10.57 3.19 5.68
N SER A 226 -11.86 2.99 5.91
CA SER A 226 -12.87 2.81 4.86
C SER A 226 -14.05 3.78 5.01
N GLY A 227 -14.72 4.10 3.91
CA GLY A 227 -15.94 4.91 3.89
C GLY A 227 -15.75 6.30 4.50
N GLU A 228 -16.64 6.71 5.40
CA GLU A 228 -16.62 8.04 6.03
C GLU A 228 -15.31 8.35 6.76
N HIS A 229 -14.65 7.34 7.34
CA HIS A 229 -13.35 7.54 7.99
C HIS A 229 -12.24 7.82 6.97
N ALA A 230 -12.28 7.17 5.81
CA ALA A 230 -11.36 7.46 4.72
C ALA A 230 -11.58 8.88 4.19
N ALA A 231 -12.85 9.28 4.02
CA ALA A 231 -13.23 10.63 3.60
C ALA A 231 -12.76 11.70 4.59
N ALA A 232 -12.97 11.48 5.89
CA ALA A 232 -12.53 12.39 6.93
C ALA A 232 -10.99 12.53 6.98
N ALA A 233 -10.25 11.42 6.86
CA ALA A 233 -8.80 11.46 6.83
C ALA A 233 -8.28 12.20 5.59
N LEU A 234 -8.85 11.93 4.42
CA LEU A 234 -8.45 12.59 3.18
C LEU A 234 -8.80 14.08 3.19
N GLY A 235 -9.93 14.45 3.77
CA GLY A 235 -10.33 15.85 3.99
C GLY A 235 -9.35 16.61 4.89
N ARG A 236 -8.90 16.00 5.99
CA ARG A 236 -7.86 16.57 6.85
C ARG A 236 -6.54 16.77 6.11
N TYR A 237 -6.12 15.78 5.31
CA TYR A 237 -4.92 15.88 4.50
C TYR A 237 -5.03 17.00 3.45
N ALA A 238 -6.17 17.09 2.74
CA ALA A 238 -6.44 18.16 1.77
C ALA A 238 -6.52 19.56 2.40
N ALA A 239 -6.77 19.65 3.71
CA ALA A 239 -6.74 20.89 4.49
C ALA A 239 -5.33 21.27 4.99
N GLY A 240 -4.31 20.47 4.66
CA GLY A 240 -2.91 20.74 4.99
C GLY A 240 -2.39 20.01 6.23
N GLU A 241 -3.18 19.13 6.85
CA GLU A 241 -2.68 18.28 7.94
C GLU A 241 -1.77 17.17 7.40
N SER A 242 -0.63 16.92 8.04
CA SER A 242 0.30 15.85 7.61
C SER A 242 -0.31 14.45 7.80
N LEU A 243 0.05 13.50 6.92
CA LEU A 243 -0.40 12.10 7.06
C LEU A 243 0.07 11.48 8.39
N THR A 244 1.23 11.89 8.90
CA THR A 244 1.77 11.38 10.16
C THR A 244 1.00 11.90 11.37
N SER A 245 0.57 13.16 11.37
CA SER A 245 -0.34 13.71 12.39
C SER A 245 -1.68 12.99 12.37
N ILE A 246 -2.28 12.80 11.19
CA ILE A 246 -3.53 12.05 11.03
C ILE A 246 -3.37 10.63 11.58
N HIS A 247 -2.32 9.91 11.15
CA HIS A 247 -2.01 8.56 11.60
C HIS A 247 -1.81 8.49 13.12
N GLY A 248 -1.01 9.39 13.68
CA GLY A 248 -0.73 9.48 15.11
C GLY A 248 -1.98 9.67 15.95
N ALA A 249 -2.87 10.58 15.55
CA ALA A 249 -4.15 10.83 16.25
C ALA A 249 -5.05 9.57 16.28
N TYR A 250 -5.15 8.86 15.16
CA TYR A 250 -5.94 7.63 15.10
C TYR A 250 -5.37 6.53 16.01
N PHE A 251 -4.04 6.39 16.08
CA PHE A 251 -3.38 5.38 16.92
C PHE A 251 -3.38 5.75 18.41
N SER A 252 -3.13 7.01 18.77
CA SER A 252 -3.11 7.47 20.16
C SER A 252 -4.43 7.23 20.88
N ASP A 253 -5.53 7.40 20.16
CA ASP A 253 -6.89 7.23 20.68
C ASP A 253 -7.26 5.74 20.80
N ALA A 254 -6.75 4.90 19.90
CA ALA A 254 -7.18 3.52 19.78
C ALA A 254 -6.32 2.52 20.57
N ILE A 255 -5.01 2.76 20.69
CA ILE A 255 -4.04 1.77 21.17
C ILE A 255 -3.00 2.44 22.09
N THR A 256 -2.87 1.90 23.29
CA THR A 256 -1.77 2.23 24.21
C THR A 256 -1.14 0.96 24.74
N PHE A 257 0.14 0.73 24.41
CA PHE A 257 0.93 -0.31 25.07
C PHE A 257 1.35 0.14 26.46
N LEU A 258 1.20 -0.72 27.46
CA LEU A 258 1.40 -0.40 28.87
C LEU A 258 2.51 -1.25 29.47
N LEU A 259 3.25 -0.69 30.42
CA LEU A 259 4.16 -1.47 31.26
C LEU A 259 3.33 -2.24 32.31
N PRO A 260 3.54 -3.56 32.45
CA PRO A 260 2.88 -4.35 33.48
C PRO A 260 3.11 -3.75 34.87
N SER A 261 2.08 -3.77 35.72
CA SER A 261 2.11 -3.21 37.07
C SER A 261 1.36 -4.09 38.06
N CYS A 262 1.72 -4.01 39.33
CA CYS A 262 0.98 -4.64 40.42
C CYS A 262 -0.39 -3.98 40.68
N GLN A 263 -0.65 -2.81 40.10
CA GLN A 263 -1.93 -2.12 40.21
C GLN A 263 -3.03 -2.90 39.48
N LYS A 264 -4.17 -3.16 40.14
CA LYS A 264 -5.30 -3.84 39.49
C LYS A 264 -5.95 -3.01 38.36
N ASN A 265 -5.93 -1.68 38.47
CA ASN A 265 -6.52 -0.79 37.48
C ASN A 265 -5.49 -0.42 36.37
N LYS A 266 -5.70 -0.96 35.16
CA LYS A 266 -4.86 -0.70 33.98
C LYS A 266 -4.80 0.78 33.57
N ALA A 267 -5.79 1.60 33.92
CA ALA A 267 -5.77 3.03 33.64
C ALA A 267 -4.63 3.78 34.37
N ARG A 268 -4.08 3.19 35.45
CA ARG A 268 -2.94 3.74 36.21
C ARG A 268 -1.59 3.20 35.74
N TRP A 269 -1.59 2.29 34.77
CA TRP A 269 -0.34 1.72 34.26
C TRP A 269 0.32 2.74 33.35
N LYS A 270 1.65 2.75 33.37
CA LYS A 270 2.43 3.68 32.56
C LYS A 270 2.46 3.21 31.12
N THR A 271 2.34 4.14 30.17
CA THR A 271 2.58 3.87 28.76
C THR A 271 4.02 3.38 28.55
N LEU A 272 4.20 2.41 27.65
CA LEU A 272 5.51 1.97 27.20
C LEU A 272 6.26 3.18 26.59
N PRO A 273 7.46 3.56 27.10
CA PRO A 273 8.15 4.75 26.63
C PRO A 273 8.45 4.75 25.12
N ALA A 274 8.87 3.61 24.57
CA ALA A 274 9.09 3.44 23.13
C ALA A 274 7.83 3.72 22.29
N TRP A 275 6.65 3.29 22.77
CA TRP A 275 5.37 3.57 22.09
C TRP A 275 5.03 5.05 22.13
N ALA A 276 5.20 5.70 23.28
CA ALA A 276 4.97 7.14 23.42
C ALA A 276 5.92 7.94 22.53
N GLN A 277 7.20 7.57 22.50
CA GLN A 277 8.21 8.19 21.66
C GLN A 277 7.89 8.03 20.17
N PHE A 278 7.50 6.83 19.74
CA PHE A 278 7.11 6.55 18.36
C PHE A 278 5.94 7.43 17.90
N LEU A 279 4.89 7.57 18.73
CA LEU A 279 3.74 8.41 18.41
C LEU A 279 4.09 9.91 18.38
N SER A 280 4.98 10.38 19.28
CA SER A 280 5.43 11.78 19.25
C SER A 280 6.32 12.12 18.07
N ALA A 281 7.12 11.15 17.60
CA ALA A 281 8.00 11.34 16.45
C ALA A 281 7.24 11.46 15.12
N ALA A 282 6.00 10.98 15.08
CA ALA A 282 5.11 11.13 13.93
C ALA A 282 4.54 12.55 13.78
N GLY A 283 4.93 13.53 14.62
CA GLY A 283 4.37 14.89 14.56
C GLY A 283 4.69 15.66 13.27
N ASP A 284 5.91 15.58 12.74
CA ASP A 284 6.45 16.61 11.82
C ASP A 284 7.26 16.09 10.62
N ALA A 285 7.17 14.80 10.27
CA ALA A 285 7.95 14.27 9.15
C ALA A 285 7.37 14.73 7.80
N PRO A 286 8.19 15.13 6.80
CA PRO A 286 7.77 15.35 5.41
C PRO A 286 7.63 14.01 4.67
N TYR A 287 6.67 13.92 3.73
CA TYR A 287 6.42 12.68 2.98
C TYR A 287 7.69 12.27 2.25
N LYS A 288 8.03 10.99 2.37
CA LYS A 288 9.13 10.39 1.63
C LYS A 288 8.59 9.13 0.98
N PRO A 289 8.51 9.07 -0.37
CA PRO A 289 8.23 7.80 -1.02
C PRO A 289 9.31 6.80 -0.59
N PRO A 290 8.97 5.54 -0.31
CA PRO A 290 9.97 4.57 0.10
C PRO A 290 10.96 4.40 -1.04
N ARG A 291 12.25 4.49 -0.72
CA ARG A 291 13.31 4.43 -1.72
C ARG A 291 13.46 3.01 -2.28
N LYS A 292 13.23 2.93 -3.59
CA LYS A 292 13.57 1.88 -4.59
C LYS A 292 12.86 0.52 -4.47
N PRO A 293 12.43 -0.07 -5.62
CA PRO A 293 12.12 -1.50 -5.71
C PRO A 293 13.34 -2.33 -5.29
N PRO A 294 13.17 -3.64 -4.95
CA PRO A 294 14.31 -4.53 -4.71
C PRO A 294 15.34 -4.32 -5.82
N THR A 295 16.58 -4.06 -5.42
CA THR A 295 17.71 -3.79 -6.32
C THR A 295 17.79 -4.87 -7.42
N GLU A 296 18.52 -4.63 -8.52
CA GLU A 296 18.87 -5.70 -9.47
C GLU A 296 19.38 -6.95 -8.72
N GLY A 297 20.16 -6.78 -7.65
CA GLY A 297 20.57 -7.85 -6.75
C GLY A 297 19.41 -8.61 -6.08
N GLY A 298 18.33 -7.92 -5.71
CA GLY A 298 17.09 -8.54 -5.20
C GLY A 298 16.29 -9.30 -6.26
N HIS A 299 16.24 -8.80 -7.51
CA HIS A 299 15.63 -9.52 -8.63
C HIS A 299 16.45 -10.75 -9.03
N THR A 300 17.78 -10.63 -9.13
CA THR A 300 18.70 -11.74 -9.38
C THR A 300 18.65 -12.78 -8.26
N ALA A 301 18.56 -12.34 -7.00
CA ALA A 301 18.38 -13.25 -5.87
C ALA A 301 17.03 -14.00 -5.93
N GLN A 302 15.93 -13.32 -6.31
CA GLN A 302 14.64 -13.99 -6.49
C GLN A 302 14.67 -15.01 -7.64
N LEU A 303 15.32 -14.67 -8.76
CA LEU A 303 15.45 -15.58 -9.90
C LEU A 303 16.31 -16.80 -9.54
N ALA A 304 17.45 -16.60 -8.88
CA ALA A 304 18.32 -17.68 -8.40
C ALA A 304 17.59 -18.63 -7.44
N LEU A 305 16.70 -18.09 -6.60
CA LEU A 305 15.88 -18.90 -5.70
C LEU A 305 14.75 -19.64 -6.37
N TYR A 306 14.12 -19.04 -7.37
CA TYR A 306 13.14 -19.75 -8.19
C TYR A 306 13.81 -20.92 -8.91
N ILE A 307 14.99 -20.70 -9.51
CA ILE A 307 15.80 -21.73 -10.16
C ILE A 307 16.12 -22.86 -9.18
N ARG A 308 16.69 -22.54 -8.02
CA ARG A 308 17.05 -23.55 -7.01
C ARG A 308 15.87 -24.37 -6.52
N LYS A 309 14.70 -23.75 -6.36
CA LYS A 309 13.47 -24.45 -5.96
C LYS A 309 12.95 -25.37 -7.06
N LEU A 310 13.11 -24.98 -8.33
CA LEU A 310 12.84 -25.87 -9.46
C LEU A 310 13.86 -27.03 -9.49
N GLU A 311 15.12 -26.79 -9.16
CA GLU A 311 16.15 -27.85 -9.13
C GLU A 311 15.87 -28.88 -8.03
N GLU A 312 15.37 -28.44 -6.89
CA GLU A 312 14.92 -29.31 -5.80
C GLU A 312 13.70 -30.16 -6.19
N LEU A 313 12.77 -29.59 -6.96
CA LEU A 313 11.53 -30.27 -7.34
C LEU A 313 11.69 -31.19 -8.56
N TYR A 314 12.51 -30.81 -9.52
CA TYR A 314 12.58 -31.46 -10.84
C TYR A 314 13.99 -31.95 -11.20
N GLY A 315 14.98 -31.69 -10.35
CA GLY A 315 16.37 -32.05 -10.56
C GLY A 315 17.13 -31.02 -11.41
N PRO A 316 18.44 -30.83 -11.15
CA PRO A 316 19.25 -29.79 -11.80
C PRO A 316 19.37 -29.96 -13.32
N ARG A 317 19.36 -31.20 -13.82
CA ARG A 317 19.37 -31.47 -15.28
C ARG A 317 18.09 -31.02 -15.99
N PHE A 318 16.94 -31.13 -15.33
CA PHE A 318 15.67 -30.70 -15.92
C PHE A 318 15.61 -29.18 -16.02
N VAL A 319 16.02 -28.49 -14.96
CA VAL A 319 16.04 -27.02 -14.91
C VAL A 319 17.06 -26.42 -15.86
N ALA A 320 18.26 -27.01 -15.96
CA ALA A 320 19.26 -26.59 -16.93
C ALA A 320 18.74 -26.65 -18.37
N ASN A 321 18.06 -27.74 -18.75
CA ASN A 321 17.46 -27.89 -20.09
C ASN A 321 16.33 -26.88 -20.35
N GLN A 322 15.50 -26.56 -19.35
CA GLN A 322 14.44 -25.55 -19.47
C GLN A 322 14.98 -24.13 -19.54
N LEU A 323 16.01 -23.81 -18.74
CA LEU A 323 16.68 -22.50 -18.76
C LEU A 323 17.44 -22.28 -20.06
N GLN A 324 18.04 -23.31 -20.65
CA GLN A 324 18.71 -23.19 -21.94
C GLN A 324 17.74 -22.80 -23.06
N HIS A 325 16.48 -23.27 -23.00
CA HIS A 325 15.43 -22.84 -23.92
C HIS A 325 14.92 -21.40 -23.64
N HIS A 326 14.85 -20.97 -22.38
CA HIS A 326 14.44 -19.60 -22.02
C HIS A 326 15.53 -18.53 -22.21
N ILE A 327 16.80 -18.86 -21.99
CA ILE A 327 17.93 -17.94 -22.21
C ILE A 327 18.09 -17.66 -23.70
N VAL A 328 17.85 -18.65 -24.58
CA VAL A 328 17.81 -18.45 -26.03
C VAL A 328 16.64 -17.54 -26.47
N GLU A 329 15.53 -17.50 -25.73
CA GLU A 329 14.44 -16.54 -25.96
C GLU A 329 14.72 -15.14 -25.39
N LEU A 330 15.45 -15.04 -24.28
CA LEU A 330 15.85 -13.77 -23.69
C LEU A 330 16.98 -13.08 -24.48
N ASP A 331 17.98 -13.83 -24.97
CA ASP A 331 19.02 -13.29 -25.85
C ASP A 331 18.44 -12.78 -27.18
N LYS A 332 17.39 -13.42 -27.71
CA LYS A 332 16.69 -12.91 -28.90
C LYS A 332 15.96 -11.59 -28.65
N LYS A 333 15.49 -11.34 -27.42
CA LYS A 333 14.83 -10.09 -27.03
C LYS A 333 15.81 -8.98 -26.63
N CYS A 334 17.04 -9.33 -26.25
CA CYS A 334 18.10 -8.35 -25.95
C CYS A 334 18.90 -7.91 -27.19
N ILE A 335 18.73 -8.55 -28.35
CA ILE A 335 19.36 -8.13 -29.62
C ILE A 335 18.47 -7.15 -30.43
N GLU A 336 17.23 -6.89 -29.99
CA GLU A 336 16.32 -5.88 -30.58
C GLU A 336 16.06 -4.66 -29.66
N PHE A 337 17.05 -4.27 -28.83
CA PHE A 337 17.07 -2.98 -28.13
C PHE A 337 18.27 -2.14 -28.53
#